data_AF-A0A418D264-F1
#
_entry.id   AF-A0A418D264-F1
#
_cell.length_a   1.000
_cell.length_b   1.000
_cell.length_c   1.000
_cell.angle_alpha   90.00
_cell.angle_beta   90.00
_cell.angle_gamma   90.00
#
_symmetry.space_group_name_H-M   'P 1'
#
loop_
_entity.id
_entity.type
_entity.pdbx_description
1 polymer ?
#
loop_
_entity_poly.entity_id
_entity_poly.type
_entity_poly.pdbx_seq_one_letter_code
_entity_poly.pdbx_strand_id
1 'polypeptide(L)'
;MGSHGGGKTCHLSMHHHLSWDSFQGSAMVFVLDVENRALSQQILDTMLGFAAGVMLAASYWSLLAPAIEIAEQSPLYGPEGRWAFVPAAIGFGLGAFSMLFTEQLLPFLGLGSKPENWEKKDDDYNGNDVHKKAGEANDVESSAASHDDAITSFVSAKDMSYRRVILLVIAITMHNFPEGMAVGVGFGSIGHAPGATFSNAVNLAIGIGLQNFPEGLAVSMPLRREGMSPFKAFMWGQLSGVVEPIGGVRKLCDASYKRASSILMKNRADLETLAKALLEYETLSGQEITDILRGVKLNRSKEIKKAKQ
;
A
#
# COMPACT_ATOMS: atom_id res chain seq x y z
N MET A 1 -13.29 3.48 47.09
CA MET A 1 -13.97 2.64 46.09
C MET A 1 -14.46 3.56 44.99
N GLY A 2 -14.04 3.54 43.74
CA GLY A 2 -13.06 2.75 43.00
C GLY A 2 -12.97 3.33 41.58
N SER A 3 -11.79 3.20 40.98
CA SER A 3 -11.49 3.19 39.54
C SER A 3 -11.93 4.39 38.67
N HIS A 4 -10.97 5.24 38.29
CA HIS A 4 -10.97 5.88 36.98
C HIS A 4 -9.74 5.37 36.22
N GLY A 5 -10.04 4.54 35.23
CA GLY A 5 -9.10 3.79 34.42
C GLY A 5 -8.26 4.69 33.51
N GLY A 6 -7.08 4.17 33.19
CA GLY A 6 -6.05 4.86 32.45
C GLY A 6 -6.49 5.28 31.05
N GLY A 7 -6.30 6.57 30.76
CA GLY A 7 -6.24 7.09 29.40
C GLY A 7 -5.03 6.47 28.71
N LYS A 8 -5.29 5.49 27.85
CA LYS A 8 -4.29 4.85 27.01
C LYS A 8 -3.69 5.88 26.05
N THR A 9 -2.45 6.24 26.31
CA THR A 9 -1.48 6.74 25.34
C THR A 9 -1.24 5.65 24.28
N CYS A 10 -2.15 5.51 23.33
CA CYS A 10 -2.05 4.52 22.27
C CYS A 10 -2.56 5.13 20.97
N HIS A 11 -1.88 6.17 20.48
CA HIS A 11 -2.26 6.80 19.21
C HIS A 11 -1.07 7.15 18.30
N LEU A 12 0.16 6.78 18.67
CA LEU A 12 1.36 7.18 17.92
C LEU A 12 2.46 6.11 17.81
N SER A 13 2.16 4.83 18.12
CA SER A 13 3.16 3.75 18.02
C SER A 13 2.97 2.81 16.83
N MET A 14 1.93 3.01 16.01
CA MET A 14 1.62 2.15 14.87
C MET A 14 2.23 2.61 13.54
N HIS A 15 2.81 3.82 13.48
CA HIS A 15 3.59 4.26 12.31
C HIS A 15 4.89 3.48 12.13
N HIS A 16 5.41 2.86 13.20
CA HIS A 16 6.60 2.05 13.07
C HIS A 16 6.27 0.77 12.28
N HIS A 17 5.36 -0.09 12.74
CA HIS A 17 5.25 -1.47 12.27
C HIS A 17 5.03 -1.67 10.74
N LEU A 18 4.20 -0.87 10.05
CA LEU A 18 3.94 -1.10 8.62
C LEU A 18 5.16 -0.87 7.70
N SER A 19 6.12 -0.04 8.12
CA SER A 19 7.33 0.24 7.31
C SER A 19 8.49 -0.73 7.54
N TRP A 20 8.45 -1.56 8.60
CA TRP A 20 9.57 -2.46 8.98
C TRP A 20 9.51 -3.83 8.31
N ASP A 21 8.41 -4.17 7.63
CA ASP A 21 8.26 -5.53 7.10
C ASP A 21 8.87 -5.67 5.71
N SER A 22 8.67 -4.66 4.84
CA SER A 22 9.46 -4.47 3.60
C SER A 22 10.96 -4.36 3.86
N PHE A 23 11.34 -3.79 5.01
CA PHE A 23 12.73 -3.71 5.48
C PHE A 23 13.34 -5.09 5.72
N GLN A 24 12.65 -5.95 6.46
CA GLN A 24 13.13 -7.29 6.78
C GLN A 24 13.25 -8.16 5.51
N GLY A 25 12.28 -8.05 4.59
CA GLY A 25 12.29 -8.76 3.32
C GLY A 25 13.44 -8.34 2.40
N SER A 26 13.62 -7.03 2.24
CA SER A 26 14.74 -6.49 1.45
C SER A 26 16.09 -6.78 2.09
N ALA A 27 16.18 -6.91 3.42
CA ALA A 27 17.42 -7.20 4.13
C ALA A 27 17.90 -8.65 3.93
N MET A 28 17.01 -9.59 3.55
CA MET A 28 17.40 -10.97 3.26
C MET A 28 18.40 -11.07 2.13
N VAL A 29 18.50 -10.08 1.24
CA VAL A 29 19.52 -10.07 0.18
C VAL A 29 20.94 -10.11 0.73
N PHE A 30 21.19 -9.62 1.96
CA PHE A 30 22.50 -9.67 2.60
C PHE A 30 22.88 -11.06 3.10
N VAL A 31 21.91 -11.93 3.37
CA VAL A 31 22.11 -13.25 3.98
C VAL A 31 21.89 -14.37 2.97
N LEU A 32 20.94 -14.20 2.06
CA LEU A 32 20.63 -15.20 1.03
C LEU A 32 21.77 -15.31 0.04
N ASP A 33 22.14 -16.55 -0.25
CA ASP A 33 23.03 -16.87 -1.33
C ASP A 33 22.33 -16.60 -2.68
N VAL A 34 22.79 -15.57 -3.36
CA VAL A 34 22.24 -15.12 -4.65
C VAL A 34 22.86 -15.91 -5.82
N GLU A 35 23.94 -16.67 -5.56
CA GLU A 35 24.63 -17.46 -6.57
C GLU A 35 23.83 -18.72 -6.93
N ASN A 36 23.16 -19.33 -5.94
CA ASN A 36 22.24 -20.44 -6.18
C ASN A 36 20.86 -19.96 -6.68
N ARG A 37 20.76 -19.76 -7.99
CA ARG A 37 19.53 -19.28 -8.65
C ARG A 37 18.31 -20.17 -8.39
N ALA A 38 18.48 -21.50 -8.33
CA ALA A 38 17.38 -22.44 -8.13
C ALA A 38 16.77 -22.31 -6.74
N LEU A 39 17.60 -22.35 -5.69
CA LEU A 39 17.16 -22.17 -4.30
C LEU A 39 16.51 -20.80 -4.10
N SER A 40 17.14 -19.77 -4.66
CA SER A 40 16.69 -18.39 -4.52
C SER A 40 15.34 -18.14 -5.22
N GLN A 41 15.08 -18.75 -6.38
CA GLN A 41 13.76 -18.71 -7.04
C GLN A 41 12.70 -19.49 -6.26
N GLN A 42 13.03 -20.69 -5.76
CA GLN A 42 12.09 -21.48 -4.97
C GLN A 42 11.64 -20.76 -3.69
N ILE A 43 12.57 -20.09 -2.99
CA ILE A 43 12.24 -19.25 -1.83
C ILE A 43 11.32 -18.11 -2.25
N LEU A 44 11.65 -17.42 -3.35
CA LEU A 44 10.85 -16.30 -3.86
C LEU A 44 9.42 -16.73 -4.21
N ASP A 45 9.26 -17.81 -4.96
CA ASP A 45 7.94 -18.31 -5.39
C ASP A 45 7.10 -18.76 -4.18
N THR A 46 7.72 -19.40 -3.19
CA THR A 46 7.05 -19.79 -1.95
C THR A 46 6.59 -18.57 -1.16
N MET A 47 7.44 -17.55 -1.05
CA MET A 47 7.12 -16.30 -0.37
C MET A 47 6.00 -15.53 -1.09
N LEU A 48 6.02 -15.47 -2.42
CA LEU A 48 4.98 -14.84 -3.23
C LEU A 48 3.64 -15.58 -3.12
N GLY A 49 3.66 -16.92 -3.12
CA GLY A 49 2.45 -17.73 -2.89
C GLY A 49 1.84 -17.51 -1.50
N PHE A 50 2.70 -17.38 -0.47
CA PHE A 50 2.26 -17.01 0.87
C PHE A 50 1.63 -15.60 0.91
N ALA A 51 2.29 -14.60 0.33
CA ALA A 51 1.77 -13.23 0.23
C ALA A 51 0.38 -13.19 -0.45
N ALA A 52 0.24 -13.86 -1.58
CA ALA A 52 -1.03 -13.95 -2.30
C ALA A 52 -2.14 -14.56 -1.42
N GLY A 53 -1.84 -15.60 -0.65
CA GLY A 53 -2.78 -16.22 0.29
C GLY A 53 -3.22 -15.26 1.40
N VAL A 54 -2.28 -14.53 2.00
CA VAL A 54 -2.57 -13.52 3.04
C VAL A 54 -3.44 -12.39 2.49
N MET A 55 -3.19 -11.94 1.26
CA MET A 55 -3.96 -10.88 0.63
C MET A 55 -5.38 -11.28 0.27
N LEU A 56 -5.59 -12.50 -0.24
CA LEU A 56 -6.93 -13.03 -0.49
C LEU A 56 -7.75 -13.10 0.81
N ALA A 57 -7.12 -13.56 1.89
CA ALA A 57 -7.72 -13.61 3.20
C ALA A 57 -8.12 -12.21 3.71
N ALA A 58 -7.17 -11.29 3.74
CA ALA A 58 -7.39 -9.92 4.22
C ALA A 58 -8.46 -9.19 3.39
N SER A 59 -8.48 -9.39 2.08
CA SER A 59 -9.47 -8.80 1.17
C SER A 59 -10.90 -9.22 1.52
N TYR A 60 -11.11 -10.50 1.88
CA TYR A 60 -12.44 -10.98 2.25
C TYR A 60 -12.83 -10.55 3.67
N TRP A 61 -12.05 -10.93 4.68
CA TRP A 61 -12.44 -10.78 6.09
C TRP A 61 -12.35 -9.35 6.59
N SER A 62 -11.43 -8.54 6.05
CA SER A 62 -11.15 -7.21 6.59
C SER A 62 -11.67 -6.07 5.73
N LEU A 63 -12.04 -6.32 4.47
CA LEU A 63 -12.57 -5.30 3.57
C LEU A 63 -13.96 -5.67 3.05
N LEU A 64 -14.09 -6.81 2.36
CA LEU A 64 -15.33 -7.14 1.66
C LEU A 64 -16.50 -7.43 2.61
N ALA A 65 -16.30 -8.27 3.62
CA ALA A 65 -17.35 -8.58 4.60
C ALA A 65 -17.81 -7.31 5.37
N PRO A 66 -16.91 -6.50 5.96
CA PRO A 66 -17.31 -5.22 6.56
C PRO A 66 -17.99 -4.25 5.59
N ALA A 67 -17.56 -4.20 4.32
CA ALA A 67 -18.18 -3.32 3.33
C ALA A 67 -19.63 -3.71 3.01
N ILE A 68 -19.93 -5.01 2.96
CA ILE A 68 -21.30 -5.51 2.77
C ILE A 68 -22.15 -5.17 3.99
N GLU A 69 -21.65 -5.38 5.21
CA GLU A 69 -22.37 -5.03 6.44
C GLU A 69 -22.69 -3.52 6.53
N ILE A 70 -21.75 -2.65 6.13
CA ILE A 70 -21.99 -1.20 6.05
C ILE A 70 -23.09 -0.89 5.04
N ALA A 71 -23.14 -1.61 3.92
CA ALA A 71 -24.18 -1.43 2.90
C ALA A 71 -25.55 -1.96 3.35
N GLU A 72 -25.62 -3.04 4.11
CA GLU A 72 -26.88 -3.59 4.67
C GLU A 72 -27.58 -2.61 5.61
N GLN A 73 -26.82 -1.81 6.35
CA GLN A 73 -27.37 -0.80 7.26
C GLN A 73 -27.94 0.42 6.53
N SER A 74 -27.61 0.58 5.25
CA SER A 74 -28.10 1.71 4.46
C SER A 74 -29.51 1.44 3.93
N PRO A 75 -30.47 2.35 4.12
CA PRO A 75 -31.84 2.17 3.62
C PRO A 75 -31.93 2.24 2.09
N LEU A 76 -30.83 2.55 1.39
CA LEU A 76 -30.79 2.67 -0.07
C LEU A 76 -30.85 1.33 -0.81
N TYR A 77 -30.43 0.22 -0.19
CA TYR A 77 -30.14 -1.04 -0.89
C TYR A 77 -31.22 -2.12 -0.71
N GLY A 78 -32.48 -1.69 -0.69
CA GLY A 78 -33.67 -2.55 -0.60
C GLY A 78 -34.10 -2.89 0.84
N PRO A 79 -35.31 -3.45 1.02
CA PRO A 79 -35.77 -3.91 2.34
C PRO A 79 -34.80 -4.98 2.87
N GLU A 80 -34.36 -4.82 4.12
CA GLU A 80 -33.41 -5.74 4.79
C GLU A 80 -32.06 -5.92 4.06
N GLY A 81 -31.64 -4.96 3.22
CA GLY A 81 -30.31 -5.01 2.61
C GLY A 81 -30.14 -6.04 1.50
N ARG A 82 -31.21 -6.51 0.85
CA ARG A 82 -31.16 -7.52 -0.23
C ARG A 82 -30.14 -7.23 -1.34
N TRP A 83 -29.85 -5.95 -1.60
CA TRP A 83 -28.91 -5.49 -2.63
C TRP A 83 -27.61 -4.91 -2.06
N ALA A 84 -27.29 -5.16 -0.78
CA ALA A 84 -26.08 -4.65 -0.14
C ALA A 84 -24.77 -5.14 -0.78
N PHE A 85 -24.79 -6.30 -1.44
CA PHE A 85 -23.65 -6.80 -2.20
C PHE A 85 -23.36 -5.97 -3.47
N VAL A 86 -24.35 -5.23 -4.00
CA VAL A 86 -24.21 -4.47 -5.25
C VAL A 86 -23.15 -3.36 -5.16
N PRO A 87 -23.19 -2.44 -4.18
CA PRO A 87 -22.14 -1.42 -4.05
C PRO A 87 -20.75 -2.03 -3.78
N ALA A 88 -20.68 -3.13 -3.02
CA ALA A 88 -19.43 -3.84 -2.78
C ALA A 88 -18.87 -4.48 -4.06
N ALA A 89 -19.73 -5.13 -4.86
CA ALA A 89 -19.36 -5.73 -6.14
C ALA A 89 -18.94 -4.67 -7.17
N ILE A 90 -19.64 -3.53 -7.24
CA ILE A 90 -19.26 -2.41 -8.10
C ILE A 90 -17.91 -1.85 -7.66
N GLY A 91 -17.70 -1.64 -6.36
CA GLY A 91 -16.42 -1.17 -5.82
C GLY A 91 -15.27 -2.13 -6.11
N PHE A 92 -15.48 -3.43 -5.91
CA PHE A 92 -14.52 -4.48 -6.23
C PHE A 92 -14.20 -4.51 -7.73
N GLY A 93 -15.22 -4.45 -8.59
CA GLY A 93 -15.06 -4.42 -10.05
C GLY A 93 -14.33 -3.16 -10.56
N LEU A 94 -14.64 -1.99 -10.00
CA LEU A 94 -13.92 -0.75 -10.31
C LEU A 94 -12.46 -0.81 -9.85
N GLY A 95 -12.18 -1.42 -8.69
CA GLY A 95 -10.83 -1.68 -8.21
C GLY A 95 -10.04 -2.58 -9.16
N ALA A 96 -10.63 -3.71 -9.55
CA ALA A 96 -10.04 -4.63 -10.52
C ALA A 96 -9.80 -3.95 -11.88
N PHE A 97 -10.79 -3.20 -12.39
CA PHE A 97 -10.64 -2.41 -13.61
C PHE A 97 -9.51 -1.37 -13.50
N SER A 98 -9.40 -0.67 -12.37
CA SER A 98 -8.33 0.30 -12.14
C SER A 98 -6.95 -0.34 -12.15
N MET A 99 -6.81 -1.56 -11.62
CA MET A 99 -5.55 -2.31 -11.68
C MET A 99 -5.22 -2.73 -13.12
N LEU A 100 -6.20 -3.28 -13.84
CA LEU A 100 -6.04 -3.65 -15.26
C LEU A 100 -5.68 -2.43 -16.12
N PHE A 101 -6.29 -1.28 -15.84
CA PHE A 101 -5.95 -0.03 -16.50
C PHE A 101 -4.50 0.40 -16.24
N THR A 102 -4.01 0.18 -15.01
CA THR A 102 -2.62 0.46 -14.64
C THR A 102 -1.65 -0.45 -15.38
N GLU A 103 -2.00 -1.72 -15.55
CA GLU A 103 -1.25 -2.67 -16.40
C GLU A 103 -1.25 -2.26 -17.88
N GLN A 104 -2.35 -1.69 -18.37
CA GLN A 104 -2.46 -1.23 -19.75
C GLN A 104 -1.77 0.12 -20.00
N LEU A 105 -1.55 0.91 -18.95
CA LEU A 105 -0.78 2.15 -18.99
C LEU A 105 0.73 1.89 -19.11
N LEU A 106 1.21 0.77 -18.57
CA LEU A 106 2.62 0.37 -18.64
C LEU A 106 3.15 0.29 -20.10
N PRO A 107 2.52 -0.44 -21.04
CA PRO A 107 2.94 -0.43 -22.44
C PRO A 107 2.96 0.95 -23.09
N PHE A 108 1.99 1.82 -22.75
CA PHE A 108 1.85 3.16 -23.32
C PHE A 108 2.99 4.10 -22.90
N LEU A 109 3.59 3.89 -21.73
CA LEU A 109 4.78 4.61 -21.28
C LEU A 109 6.08 4.15 -21.99
N GLY A 110 5.99 3.30 -23.03
CA GLY A 110 7.14 2.74 -23.74
C GLY A 110 7.86 1.67 -22.92
N LEU A 111 7.18 1.07 -21.95
CA LEU A 111 7.73 0.16 -20.95
C LEU A 111 7.38 -1.32 -21.23
N GLY A 112 6.61 -1.62 -22.28
CA GLY A 112 6.13 -2.97 -22.62
C GLY A 112 6.79 -3.69 -23.81
N SER A 113 7.84 -3.15 -24.42
CA SER A 113 8.49 -3.82 -25.58
C SER A 113 9.27 -5.06 -25.12
N LYS A 114 8.74 -6.26 -25.39
CA LYS A 114 9.51 -7.51 -25.36
C LYS A 114 10.68 -7.38 -26.36
N PRO A 115 11.92 -7.70 -25.97
CA PRO A 115 13.00 -7.84 -26.94
C PRO A 115 12.72 -9.05 -27.85
N GLU A 116 12.84 -8.84 -29.16
CA GLU A 116 12.68 -9.81 -30.25
C GLU A 116 13.61 -11.05 -30.11
N ASN A 117 14.57 -10.98 -29.20
CA ASN A 117 15.69 -11.89 -29.04
C ASN A 117 15.40 -13.05 -28.08
N TRP A 118 14.22 -13.09 -27.45
CA TRP A 118 13.87 -14.09 -26.43
C TRP A 118 13.29 -15.39 -27.03
N GLU A 119 12.89 -15.39 -28.30
CA GLU A 119 12.36 -16.58 -28.97
C GLU A 119 13.45 -17.55 -29.44
N LYS A 120 14.73 -17.14 -29.46
CA LYS A 120 15.83 -17.93 -30.04
C LYS A 120 16.75 -18.62 -29.04
N LYS A 121 16.61 -18.37 -27.73
CA LYS A 121 17.60 -18.81 -26.74
C LYS A 121 17.24 -20.06 -25.95
N ASP A 122 16.01 -20.55 -26.10
CA ASP A 122 15.52 -21.73 -25.39
C ASP A 122 15.78 -23.04 -26.16
N ASP A 123 16.16 -22.96 -27.44
CA ASP A 123 16.34 -24.13 -28.32
C ASP A 123 17.78 -24.71 -28.32
N ASP A 124 18.77 -24.02 -27.72
CA ASP A 124 20.20 -24.40 -27.85
C ASP A 124 20.86 -24.77 -26.51
N TYR A 125 20.12 -25.46 -25.64
CA TYR A 125 20.71 -26.16 -24.49
C TYR A 125 20.76 -27.67 -24.77
N ASN A 126 21.54 -28.07 -25.77
CA ASN A 126 21.89 -29.47 -25.96
C ASN A 126 23.10 -29.83 -25.09
N GLY A 127 22.86 -30.50 -23.96
CA GLY A 127 23.85 -30.85 -22.95
C GLY A 127 24.82 -31.97 -23.35
N ASN A 128 25.53 -31.86 -24.48
CA ASN A 128 26.37 -32.93 -25.02
C ASN A 128 27.70 -32.49 -25.64
N ASP A 129 28.38 -31.45 -25.13
CA ASP A 129 29.72 -31.08 -25.65
C ASP A 129 30.83 -31.05 -24.59
N VAL A 130 30.79 -32.04 -23.68
CA VAL A 130 31.99 -32.47 -22.96
C VAL A 130 32.56 -33.66 -23.72
N HIS A 131 33.41 -33.42 -24.72
CA HIS A 131 34.56 -34.26 -25.15
C HIS A 131 34.97 -33.98 -26.61
N LYS A 132 36.30 -33.89 -26.83
CA LYS A 132 37.08 -33.74 -28.10
C LYS A 132 37.16 -32.30 -28.62
N LYS A 133 38.32 -31.77 -29.04
CA LYS A 133 39.58 -32.39 -29.48
C LYS A 133 40.73 -31.38 -29.29
N ALA A 134 41.89 -31.86 -28.83
CA ALA A 134 43.16 -31.22 -29.09
C ALA A 134 43.51 -31.31 -30.58
N GLY A 135 44.17 -30.29 -31.13
CA GLY A 135 44.89 -30.38 -32.40
C GLY A 135 44.62 -29.23 -33.38
N GLU A 136 45.73 -28.60 -33.80
CA GLU A 136 45.92 -27.80 -35.02
C GLU A 136 45.39 -26.37 -35.09
N ALA A 137 46.34 -25.45 -34.85
CA ALA A 137 46.37 -24.14 -35.48
C ALA A 137 46.71 -24.29 -36.97
N ASN A 138 45.96 -23.60 -37.85
CA ASN A 138 46.52 -22.61 -38.77
C ASN A 138 45.44 -21.99 -39.70
N ASP A 139 45.62 -20.68 -39.89
CA ASP A 139 45.31 -19.87 -41.08
C ASP A 139 43.89 -19.31 -41.29
N VAL A 140 43.69 -18.15 -40.65
CA VAL A 140 43.31 -16.84 -41.23
C VAL A 140 42.21 -16.82 -42.31
N GLU A 141 41.01 -16.45 -41.87
CA GLU A 141 40.26 -15.34 -42.50
C GLU A 141 39.40 -14.65 -41.42
N SER A 142 40.03 -13.78 -40.63
CA SER A 142 39.36 -12.96 -39.61
C SER A 142 38.86 -11.68 -40.25
N SER A 143 37.62 -11.71 -40.73
CA SER A 143 36.82 -10.50 -40.89
C SER A 143 36.65 -9.90 -39.50
N ALA A 144 37.32 -8.78 -39.26
CA ALA A 144 37.30 -8.04 -38.01
C ALA A 144 35.86 -7.67 -37.62
N ALA A 145 35.25 -8.47 -36.74
CA ALA A 145 34.09 -8.04 -35.97
C ALA A 145 34.59 -6.93 -35.02
N SER A 146 34.11 -5.71 -35.26
CA SER A 146 34.48 -4.51 -34.53
C SER A 146 34.28 -4.68 -33.03
N HIS A 147 35.26 -4.20 -32.23
CA HIS A 147 35.12 -4.06 -30.77
C HIS A 147 33.86 -3.28 -30.37
N ASP A 148 33.32 -2.44 -31.27
CA ASP A 148 32.08 -1.71 -31.08
C ASP A 148 30.84 -2.61 -31.05
N ASP A 149 30.81 -3.76 -31.74
CA ASP A 149 29.64 -4.66 -31.76
C ASP A 149 29.53 -5.50 -30.48
N ALA A 150 30.67 -5.87 -29.90
CA ALA A 150 30.74 -6.54 -28.60
C ALA A 150 30.36 -5.58 -27.45
N ILE A 151 30.81 -4.32 -27.52
CA ILE A 151 30.45 -3.30 -26.53
C ILE A 151 28.99 -2.88 -26.69
N THR A 152 28.49 -2.71 -27.92
CA THR A 152 27.08 -2.35 -28.18
C THR A 152 26.13 -3.47 -27.74
N SER A 153 26.46 -4.73 -27.99
CA SER A 153 25.65 -5.88 -27.56
C SER A 153 25.70 -6.11 -26.04
N PHE A 154 26.85 -5.88 -25.39
CA PHE A 154 26.98 -5.95 -23.93
C PHE A 154 26.25 -4.80 -23.22
N VAL A 155 26.35 -3.57 -23.75
CA VAL A 155 25.61 -2.40 -23.26
C VAL A 155 24.11 -2.62 -23.44
N SER A 156 23.68 -3.12 -24.60
CA SER A 156 22.27 -3.44 -24.89
C SER A 156 21.70 -4.52 -23.96
N ALA A 157 22.45 -5.59 -23.67
CA ALA A 157 22.01 -6.66 -22.78
C ALA A 157 21.87 -6.19 -21.31
N LYS A 158 22.82 -5.35 -20.85
CA LYS A 158 22.78 -4.75 -19.52
C LYS A 158 21.58 -3.80 -19.40
N ASP A 159 21.38 -2.91 -20.37
CA ASP A 159 20.27 -1.96 -20.39
C ASP A 159 18.90 -2.66 -20.42
N MET A 160 18.78 -3.79 -21.11
CA MET A 160 17.55 -4.59 -21.14
C MET A 160 17.25 -5.31 -19.83
N SER A 161 18.26 -5.76 -19.09
CA SER A 161 18.05 -6.36 -17.78
C SER A 161 17.70 -5.33 -16.71
N TYR A 162 18.37 -4.18 -16.70
CA TYR A 162 18.00 -3.06 -15.83
C TYR A 162 16.59 -2.54 -16.12
N ARG A 163 16.20 -2.46 -17.39
CA ARG A 163 14.84 -2.09 -17.79
C ARG A 163 13.80 -3.03 -17.20
N ARG A 164 13.99 -4.36 -17.27
CA ARG A 164 13.06 -5.33 -16.67
C ARG A 164 12.95 -5.18 -15.15
N VAL A 165 14.06 -4.93 -14.47
CA VAL A 165 14.02 -4.77 -13.03
C VAL A 165 13.37 -3.46 -12.62
N ILE A 166 13.59 -2.38 -13.37
CA ILE A 166 12.90 -1.09 -13.16
C ILE A 166 11.39 -1.24 -13.43
N LEU A 167 11.00 -1.99 -14.45
CA LEU A 167 9.59 -2.31 -14.72
C LEU A 167 8.95 -3.08 -13.58
N LEU A 168 9.65 -4.07 -13.03
CA LEU A 168 9.20 -4.83 -11.87
C LEU A 168 9.04 -3.92 -10.64
N VAL A 169 10.01 -3.03 -10.38
CA VAL A 169 9.95 -2.06 -9.28
C VAL A 169 8.74 -1.14 -9.44
N ILE A 170 8.51 -0.60 -10.64
CA ILE A 170 7.37 0.29 -10.93
C ILE A 170 6.04 -0.46 -10.78
N ALA A 171 5.95 -1.70 -11.30
CA ALA A 171 4.75 -2.52 -11.19
C ALA A 171 4.40 -2.82 -9.72
N ILE A 172 5.39 -3.24 -8.92
CA ILE A 172 5.20 -3.49 -7.48
C ILE A 172 4.80 -2.19 -6.77
N THR A 173 5.51 -1.08 -7.01
CA THR A 173 5.15 0.23 -6.42
C THR A 173 3.70 0.64 -6.70
N MET A 174 3.19 0.40 -7.90
CA MET A 174 1.79 0.70 -8.22
C MET A 174 0.80 -0.21 -7.49
N HIS A 175 1.21 -1.42 -7.11
CA HIS A 175 0.41 -2.38 -6.36
C HIS A 175 0.32 -2.03 -4.87
N ASN A 176 1.42 -1.54 -4.27
CA ASN A 176 1.47 -1.16 -2.85
C ASN A 176 0.60 0.08 -2.53
N PHE A 177 0.24 0.87 -3.54
CA PHE A 177 -0.61 2.04 -3.34
C PHE A 177 -2.06 1.66 -2.94
N PRO A 178 -2.76 0.77 -3.65
CA PRO A 178 -4.06 0.23 -3.21
C PRO A 178 -4.05 -0.48 -1.86
N GLU A 179 -2.95 -1.14 -1.49
CA GLU A 179 -2.80 -1.79 -0.18
C GLU A 179 -2.75 -0.75 0.95
N GLY A 180 -1.95 0.30 0.77
CA GLY A 180 -1.96 1.44 1.69
C GLY A 180 -3.34 2.06 1.81
N MET A 181 -4.05 2.24 0.68
CA MET A 181 -5.43 2.73 0.71
C MET A 181 -6.38 1.81 1.47
N ALA A 182 -6.23 0.48 1.34
CA ALA A 182 -7.04 -0.50 2.05
C ALA A 182 -6.87 -0.39 3.58
N VAL A 183 -5.63 -0.26 4.06
CA VAL A 183 -5.34 -0.01 5.49
C VAL A 183 -6.05 1.28 5.95
N GLY A 184 -5.92 2.36 5.18
CA GLY A 184 -6.54 3.65 5.49
C GLY A 184 -8.08 3.58 5.55
N VAL A 185 -8.72 2.83 4.65
CA VAL A 185 -10.16 2.58 4.65
C VAL A 185 -10.57 1.73 5.85
N GLY A 186 -9.81 0.68 6.17
CA GLY A 186 -10.05 -0.17 7.35
C GLY A 186 -10.12 0.65 8.62
N PHE A 187 -9.11 1.47 8.90
CA PHE A 187 -9.11 2.36 10.07
C PHE A 187 -10.15 3.49 9.99
N GLY A 188 -10.37 4.05 8.80
CA GLY A 188 -11.35 5.12 8.60
C GLY A 188 -12.80 4.68 8.81
N SER A 189 -13.10 3.41 8.56
CA SER A 189 -14.44 2.82 8.70
C SER A 189 -14.80 2.43 10.14
N ILE A 190 -13.87 2.55 11.10
CA ILE A 190 -14.10 2.07 12.47
C ILE A 190 -15.36 2.67 13.09
N GLY A 191 -16.26 1.80 13.52
CA GLY A 191 -17.55 2.15 14.14
C GLY A 191 -18.69 2.42 13.16
N HIS A 192 -18.51 2.17 11.86
CA HIS A 192 -19.58 2.26 10.86
C HIS A 192 -20.34 0.94 10.65
N ALA A 193 -19.79 -0.18 11.12
CA ALA A 193 -20.47 -1.48 11.17
C ALA A 193 -19.92 -2.34 12.32
N PRO A 194 -20.67 -3.37 12.77
CA PRO A 194 -20.19 -4.36 13.74
C PRO A 194 -18.85 -4.99 13.35
N GLY A 195 -18.64 -5.30 12.06
CA GLY A 195 -17.39 -5.82 11.52
C GLY A 195 -16.30 -4.77 11.26
N ALA A 196 -16.61 -3.48 11.26
CA ALA A 196 -15.61 -2.41 11.12
C ALA A 196 -15.01 -2.05 12.49
N THR A 197 -14.30 -3.01 13.09
CA THR A 197 -13.68 -2.86 14.41
C THR A 197 -12.22 -2.42 14.30
N PHE A 198 -11.70 -1.83 15.38
CA PHE A 198 -10.26 -1.58 15.51
C PHE A 198 -9.44 -2.87 15.35
N SER A 199 -9.94 -4.00 15.86
CA SER A 199 -9.26 -5.29 15.72
C SER A 199 -9.15 -5.73 14.26
N ASN A 200 -10.20 -5.55 13.46
CA ASN A 200 -10.19 -5.93 12.04
C ASN A 200 -9.27 -5.01 11.22
N ALA A 201 -9.25 -3.71 11.53
CA ALA A 201 -8.30 -2.77 10.91
C ALA A 201 -6.83 -3.11 11.26
N VAL A 202 -6.56 -3.52 12.50
CA VAL A 202 -5.23 -3.99 12.91
C VAL A 202 -4.87 -5.31 12.26
N ASN A 203 -5.80 -6.27 12.17
CA ASN A 203 -5.57 -7.54 11.47
C ASN A 203 -5.26 -7.33 9.99
N LEU A 204 -5.94 -6.39 9.33
CA LEU A 204 -5.63 -5.97 7.96
C LEU A 204 -4.21 -5.39 7.84
N ALA A 205 -3.85 -4.47 8.73
CA ALA A 205 -2.52 -3.86 8.74
C ALA A 205 -1.40 -4.88 8.99
N ILE A 206 -1.62 -5.86 9.88
CA ILE A 206 -0.68 -6.95 10.12
C ILE A 206 -0.60 -7.90 8.92
N GLY A 207 -1.74 -8.22 8.29
CA GLY A 207 -1.75 -9.05 7.09
C GLY A 207 -0.95 -8.42 5.94
N ILE A 208 -1.16 -7.12 5.70
CA ILE A 208 -0.39 -6.36 4.71
C ILE A 208 1.08 -6.24 5.13
N GLY A 209 1.37 -6.00 6.41
CA GLY A 209 2.75 -6.05 6.92
C GLY A 209 3.44 -7.38 6.61
N LEU A 210 2.78 -8.52 6.87
CA LEU A 210 3.36 -9.84 6.64
C LEU A 210 3.68 -10.12 5.17
N GLN A 211 2.91 -9.60 4.22
CA GLN A 211 3.14 -9.81 2.79
C GLN A 211 4.19 -8.86 2.19
N ASN A 212 4.40 -7.71 2.83
CA ASN A 212 5.45 -6.76 2.45
C ASN A 212 6.86 -7.36 2.57
N PHE A 213 7.03 -8.38 3.42
CA PHE A 213 8.29 -9.12 3.54
C PHE A 213 8.65 -9.88 2.25
N PRO A 214 7.80 -10.78 1.73
CA PRO A 214 7.96 -11.35 0.38
C PRO A 214 8.23 -10.31 -0.72
N GLU A 215 7.51 -9.20 -0.72
CA GLU A 215 7.62 -8.16 -1.76
C GLU A 215 8.96 -7.42 -1.72
N GLY A 216 9.43 -7.04 -0.53
CA GLY A 216 10.74 -6.40 -0.37
C GLY A 216 11.87 -7.27 -0.91
N LEU A 217 11.76 -8.60 -0.72
CA LEU A 217 12.69 -9.55 -1.32
C LEU A 217 12.51 -9.67 -2.84
N ALA A 218 11.28 -9.68 -3.33
CA ALA A 218 10.95 -9.75 -4.76
C ALA A 218 11.49 -8.57 -5.57
N VAL A 219 11.60 -7.38 -4.97
CA VAL A 219 12.21 -6.20 -5.60
C VAL A 219 13.74 -6.25 -5.53
N SER A 220 14.29 -6.58 -4.37
CA SER A 220 15.72 -6.45 -4.09
C SER A 220 16.55 -7.64 -4.63
N MET A 221 15.99 -8.85 -4.68
CA MET A 221 16.71 -10.04 -5.15
C MET A 221 17.04 -9.99 -6.66
N PRO A 222 16.13 -9.62 -7.58
CA PRO A 222 16.48 -9.45 -8.99
C PRO A 222 17.54 -8.39 -9.22
N LEU A 223 17.45 -7.24 -8.52
CA LEU A 223 18.47 -6.18 -8.57
C LEU A 223 19.85 -6.71 -8.19
N ARG A 224 19.94 -7.54 -7.14
CA ARG A 224 21.19 -8.13 -6.71
C ARG A 224 21.73 -9.18 -7.67
N ARG A 225 20.87 -9.95 -8.33
CA ARG A 225 21.25 -10.91 -9.38
C ARG A 225 21.83 -10.22 -10.63
N GLU A 226 21.41 -8.98 -10.90
CA GLU A 226 21.96 -8.14 -11.97
C GLU A 226 23.30 -7.47 -11.59
N GLY A 227 23.90 -7.85 -10.45
CA GLY A 227 25.19 -7.35 -10.00
C GLY A 227 25.12 -6.01 -9.24
N MET A 228 23.92 -5.55 -8.87
CA MET A 228 23.78 -4.39 -8.00
C MET A 228 24.31 -4.69 -6.60
N SER A 229 24.99 -3.71 -5.98
CA SER A 229 25.52 -3.90 -4.64
C SER A 229 24.40 -4.17 -3.62
N PRO A 230 24.69 -4.97 -2.58
CA PRO A 230 23.78 -5.32 -1.49
C PRO A 230 22.90 -4.18 -0.98
N PHE A 231 23.56 -3.06 -0.68
CA PHE A 231 22.95 -1.88 -0.09
C PHE A 231 22.07 -1.12 -1.07
N LYS A 232 22.46 -1.05 -2.35
CA LYS A 232 21.65 -0.38 -3.37
C LYS A 232 20.38 -1.19 -3.66
N ALA A 233 20.50 -2.51 -3.81
CA ALA A 233 19.35 -3.39 -4.03
C ALA A 233 18.35 -3.33 -2.86
N PHE A 234 18.87 -3.31 -1.63
CA PHE A 234 18.09 -3.09 -0.42
C PHE A 234 17.35 -1.73 -0.44
N MET A 235 18.05 -0.64 -0.73
CA MET A 235 17.45 0.71 -0.81
C MET A 235 16.32 0.80 -1.85
N TRP A 236 16.48 0.17 -3.00
CA TRP A 236 15.41 0.11 -4.01
C TRP A 236 14.17 -0.65 -3.51
N GLY A 237 14.36 -1.75 -2.78
CA GLY A 237 13.24 -2.46 -2.12
C GLY A 237 12.56 -1.64 -1.03
N GLN A 238 13.28 -0.74 -0.35
CA GLN A 238 12.66 0.20 0.59
C GLN A 238 11.88 1.30 -0.12
N LEU A 239 12.46 1.86 -1.19
CA LEU A 239 11.83 2.95 -1.94
C LEU A 239 10.49 2.55 -2.57
N SER A 240 10.34 1.29 -3.00
CA SER A 240 9.05 0.80 -3.51
C SER A 240 7.96 0.72 -2.44
N GLY A 241 8.31 0.46 -1.17
CA GLY A 241 7.35 0.36 -0.06
C GLY A 241 6.88 1.70 0.53
N VAL A 242 7.57 2.82 0.23
CA VAL A 242 7.24 4.15 0.80
C VAL A 242 5.86 4.66 0.39
N VAL A 243 5.30 4.17 -0.73
CA VAL A 243 3.99 4.62 -1.24
C VAL A 243 2.81 4.13 -0.39
N GLU A 244 2.99 3.04 0.35
CA GLU A 244 1.97 2.44 1.20
C GLU A 244 1.54 3.37 2.37
N PRO A 245 2.44 3.89 3.22
CA PRO A 245 2.05 4.82 4.29
C PRO A 245 1.44 6.11 3.74
N ILE A 246 1.85 6.57 2.55
CA ILE A 246 1.26 7.75 1.89
C ILE A 246 -0.20 7.48 1.52
N GLY A 247 -0.47 6.35 0.87
CA GLY A 247 -1.84 5.93 0.51
C GLY A 247 -2.74 5.78 1.74
N GLY A 248 -2.22 5.16 2.80
CA GLY A 248 -2.93 4.94 4.06
C GLY A 248 -3.28 6.24 4.79
N VAL A 249 -2.31 7.14 4.97
CA VAL A 249 -2.54 8.44 5.61
C VAL A 249 -3.57 9.25 4.83
N ARG A 250 -3.46 9.31 3.49
CA ARG A 250 -4.42 10.05 2.66
C ARG A 250 -5.84 9.54 2.85
N LYS A 251 -6.07 8.23 2.76
CA LYS A 251 -7.40 7.65 2.93
C LYS A 251 -7.95 7.78 4.34
N LEU A 252 -7.09 7.67 5.36
CA LEU A 252 -7.46 7.90 6.75
C LEU A 252 -7.90 9.36 6.97
N CYS A 253 -7.16 10.34 6.43
CA CYS A 253 -7.52 11.75 6.49
C CYS A 253 -8.84 12.03 5.79
N ASP A 254 -9.03 11.50 4.57
CA ASP A 254 -10.27 11.64 3.80
C ASP A 254 -11.48 11.08 4.58
N ALA A 255 -11.32 9.89 5.18
CA ALA A 255 -12.37 9.26 5.98
C ALA A 255 -12.68 10.06 7.25
N SER A 256 -11.64 10.51 7.96
CA SER A 256 -11.78 11.33 9.17
C SER A 256 -12.46 12.67 8.90
N TYR A 257 -12.10 13.31 7.78
CA TYR A 257 -12.71 14.56 7.34
C TYR A 257 -14.19 14.40 7.02
N LYS A 258 -14.55 13.36 6.23
CA LYS A 258 -15.96 13.06 5.92
C LYS A 258 -16.77 12.77 7.19
N ARG A 259 -16.19 12.07 8.16
CA ARG A 259 -16.81 11.82 9.46
C ARG A 259 -17.07 13.13 10.20
N ALA A 260 -16.06 13.99 10.35
CA ALA A 260 -16.21 15.28 11.00
C ALA A 260 -17.28 16.15 10.32
N SER A 261 -17.24 16.24 8.99
CA SER A 261 -18.23 16.96 8.19
C SER A 261 -19.66 16.45 8.44
N SER A 262 -19.87 15.13 8.46
CA SER A 262 -21.18 14.54 8.72
C SER A 262 -21.74 14.87 10.11
N ILE A 263 -20.88 14.91 11.14
CA ILE A 263 -21.27 15.27 12.51
C ILE A 263 -21.67 16.74 12.57
N LEU A 264 -20.91 17.62 11.91
CA LEU A 264 -21.22 19.05 11.84
C LEU A 264 -22.54 19.31 11.10
N MET A 265 -22.80 18.59 10.01
CA MET A 265 -24.05 18.72 9.25
C MET A 265 -25.27 18.24 10.05
N LYS A 266 -25.13 17.15 10.83
CA LYS A 266 -26.20 16.67 11.72
C LYS A 266 -26.50 17.65 12.85
N ASN A 267 -25.48 18.31 13.39
CA ASN A 267 -25.61 19.27 14.48
C ASN A 267 -25.60 20.73 14.00
N ARG A 268 -26.05 21.00 12.76
CA ARG A 268 -25.96 22.34 12.16
C ARG A 268 -26.69 23.41 12.97
N ALA A 269 -27.88 23.11 13.50
CA ALA A 269 -28.68 24.05 14.29
C ALA A 269 -27.98 24.45 15.60
N ASP A 270 -27.37 23.47 16.27
CA ASP A 270 -26.56 23.67 17.47
C ASP A 270 -25.33 24.51 17.16
N LEU A 271 -24.68 24.24 16.03
CA LEU A 271 -23.51 24.99 15.56
C LEU A 271 -23.85 26.46 15.26
N GLU A 272 -24.99 26.73 14.63
CA GLU A 272 -25.46 28.10 14.37
C GLU A 272 -25.75 28.86 15.67
N THR A 273 -26.27 28.16 16.68
CA THR A 273 -26.54 28.74 18.01
C THR A 273 -25.24 29.07 18.73
N LEU A 274 -24.25 28.17 18.69
CA LEU A 274 -22.92 28.41 19.23
C LEU A 274 -22.16 29.51 18.46
N ALA A 275 -22.29 29.57 17.14
CA ALA A 275 -21.66 30.60 16.32
C ALA A 275 -22.22 32.01 16.64
N LYS A 276 -23.54 32.13 16.82
CA LYS A 276 -24.17 33.38 17.28
C LYS A 276 -23.69 33.77 18.67
N ALA A 277 -23.61 32.82 19.59
CA ALA A 277 -23.10 33.07 20.93
C ALA A 277 -21.61 33.45 20.95
N LEU A 278 -20.78 32.85 20.09
CA LEU A 278 -19.37 33.23 19.94
C LEU A 278 -19.21 34.63 19.36
N LEU A 279 -20.05 35.03 18.41
CA LEU A 279 -20.06 36.40 17.89
C LEU A 279 -20.50 37.43 18.94
N GLU A 280 -21.40 37.06 19.85
CA GLU A 280 -21.92 37.96 20.89
C GLU A 280 -20.99 38.06 22.11
N TYR A 281 -20.36 36.95 22.52
CA TYR A 281 -19.61 36.85 23.78
C TYR A 281 -18.09 36.67 23.58
N GLU A 282 -17.60 36.56 22.35
CA GLU A 282 -16.21 36.35 21.88
C GLU A 282 -15.51 35.07 22.38
N THR A 283 -15.85 34.58 23.57
CA THR A 283 -15.28 33.40 24.22
C THR A 283 -16.36 32.66 24.99
N LEU A 284 -16.37 31.33 24.87
CA LEU A 284 -17.28 30.44 25.58
C LEU A 284 -16.48 29.36 26.33
N SER A 285 -16.81 29.14 27.60
CA SER A 285 -16.30 28.01 28.38
C SER A 285 -17.08 26.72 28.07
N GLY A 286 -16.52 25.56 28.43
CA GLY A 286 -17.16 24.26 28.21
C GLY A 286 -18.53 24.11 28.89
N GLN A 287 -18.71 24.68 30.10
CA GLN A 287 -20.01 24.74 30.77
C GLN A 287 -21.00 25.61 29.99
N GLU A 288 -20.59 26.81 29.57
CA GLU A 288 -21.45 27.75 28.84
C GLU A 288 -21.89 27.19 27.48
N ILE A 289 -21.02 26.46 26.78
CA ILE A 289 -21.37 25.72 25.55
C ILE A 289 -22.49 24.71 25.84
N THR A 290 -22.36 23.95 26.92
CA THR A 290 -23.34 22.93 27.31
C THR A 290 -24.69 23.56 27.68
N ASP A 291 -24.66 24.70 28.36
CA ASP A 291 -25.86 25.44 28.77
C ASP A 291 -26.59 26.06 27.56
N ILE A 292 -25.85 26.62 26.60
CA ILE A 292 -26.41 27.11 25.32
C ILE A 292 -27.06 25.98 24.54
N LEU A 293 -26.41 24.83 24.44
CA LEU A 293 -26.94 23.64 23.75
C LEU A 293 -28.20 23.09 24.43
N ARG A 294 -28.40 23.35 25.72
CA ARG A 294 -29.63 23.03 26.48
C ARG A 294 -30.70 24.13 26.39
N GLY A 295 -30.46 25.21 25.65
CA GLY A 295 -31.39 26.33 25.49
C GLY A 295 -31.36 27.35 26.64
N VAL A 296 -30.37 27.30 27.52
CA VAL A 296 -30.21 28.26 28.62
C VAL A 296 -29.55 29.54 28.09
N LYS A 297 -30.18 30.70 28.33
CA LYS A 297 -29.61 31.99 27.95
C LYS A 297 -28.45 32.36 28.88
N LEU A 298 -27.29 32.62 28.28
CA LEU A 298 -26.15 33.19 29.01
C LEU A 298 -26.44 34.62 29.44
N ASN A 299 -26.07 34.96 30.68
CA ASN A 299 -26.34 36.27 31.24
C ASN A 299 -25.06 36.88 31.86
N ARG A 300 -24.09 37.22 31.00
CA ARG A 300 -22.83 37.88 31.40
C ARG A 300 -23.00 39.36 31.81
N SER A 301 -24.19 39.92 31.65
CA SER A 301 -24.50 41.31 32.01
C SER A 301 -24.28 41.65 33.50
N LYS A 302 -24.29 40.64 34.39
CA LYS A 302 -24.04 40.81 35.83
C LYS A 302 -22.55 40.83 36.22
N GLU A 303 -21.69 40.11 35.50
CA GLU A 303 -20.26 40.02 35.85
C GLU A 303 -19.45 41.23 35.38
N ILE A 304 -19.79 41.80 34.23
CA ILE A 304 -19.15 43.04 33.72
C ILE A 304 -19.39 44.23 34.65
N LYS A 305 -20.55 44.29 35.34
CA LYS A 305 -20.83 45.33 36.35
C LYS A 305 -20.08 45.12 37.67
N LYS A 306 -19.73 43.87 38.00
CA LYS A 306 -19.04 43.52 39.24
C LYS A 306 -17.50 43.65 39.12
N ALA A 307 -16.96 43.54 37.91
CA ALA A 307 -15.54 43.75 37.63
C ALA A 307 -15.15 45.23 37.39
N LYS A 308 -16.14 46.13 37.31
CA LYS A 308 -15.95 47.59 37.17
C LYS A 308 -16.19 48.38 38.48
N GLN A 309 -16.46 47.68 39.59
CA GLN A 309 -16.48 48.23 40.95
C GLN A 309 -15.26 47.72 41.70
#